data_AF-A0A319C1K9-F1
#
_entry.id   AF-A0A319C1K9-F1
#
_cell.length_a   1.000
_cell.length_b   1.000
_cell.length_c   1.000
_cell.angle_alpha   90.00
_cell.angle_beta   90.00
_cell.angle_gamma   90.00
#
_symmetry.space_group_name_H-M   'P 1'
#
loop_
_entity.id
_entity.type
_entity.pdbx_description
1 polymer ?
#
loop_
_entity_poly.entity_id
_entity_poly.type
_entity_poly.pdbx_seq_one_letter_code
_entity_poly.pdbx_strand_id
1 'polypeptide(L)'
;MKSVALLCGLLASSVSAHIQMSNPYPIRSPLNPNGGDNKDYSYTNPLSSDGHDFPCKGYANDPFSSVANYSPGGSYSLELQGSATHEGGSCQISLSYDQGKSFKVIHSMIGGCPLTSKYQFSIPSDAPGGQALLAWSWFNKVGNREMYMNCAQVTIGGSKKRDVAQQEVAGAVASYSSAPPMFIANINGPGGCTTTEGQDVNFPLPGSSVEGSGSGTGYTCTGSADFLGGSHSTNSAASSSASSSSSSSSHNSLTSSSAGYASPSSSSSSSPHSSASKVASAFGSNTEHTVLLPTAPAPAPAEAQSDRTAPVGGSGSGSGSSSHENVHGAAHGAAHSTTHGGACVDNTIICDEDGKSWALCAHGRPVHMGSVAAGTYCKHGAMHAA
;
A
#
# COMPACT_ATOMS: atom_id res chain seq x y z
N MET A 1 -35.02 -8.55 47.35
CA MET A 1 -35.40 -8.02 46.03
C MET A 1 -34.14 -7.59 45.29
N LYS A 2 -33.88 -8.24 44.15
CA LYS A 2 -33.16 -7.79 42.95
C LYS A 2 -31.69 -7.33 43.09
N SER A 3 -30.78 -8.29 42.92
CA SER A 3 -29.40 -8.06 42.47
C SER A 3 -29.42 -7.49 41.05
N VAL A 4 -28.94 -6.26 40.87
CA VAL A 4 -28.70 -5.67 39.53
C VAL A 4 -27.27 -6.02 39.15
N ALA A 5 -27.11 -7.07 38.34
CA ALA A 5 -25.85 -7.32 37.64
C ALA A 5 -25.74 -6.32 36.49
N LEU A 6 -24.80 -5.38 36.61
CA LEU A 6 -24.45 -4.45 35.54
C LEU A 6 -23.65 -5.23 34.49
N LEU A 7 -24.33 -5.71 33.45
CA LEU A 7 -23.71 -6.33 32.29
C LEU A 7 -23.15 -5.19 31.41
N CYS A 8 -21.97 -4.67 31.74
CA CYS A 8 -21.20 -3.83 30.82
C CYS A 8 -20.74 -4.71 29.64
N GLY A 9 -21.55 -4.75 28.59
CA GLY A 9 -21.16 -5.38 27.32
C GLY A 9 -19.92 -4.67 26.77
N LEU A 10 -18.81 -5.41 26.66
CA LEU A 10 -17.69 -5.02 25.81
C LEU A 10 -18.21 -5.03 24.36
N LEU A 11 -18.68 -3.89 23.88
CA LEU A 11 -18.69 -3.59 22.46
C LEU A 11 -17.22 -3.38 22.06
N ALA A 12 -16.53 -4.47 21.76
CA ALA A 12 -15.26 -4.41 21.04
C ALA A 12 -15.58 -3.83 19.66
N SER A 13 -15.50 -2.50 19.54
CA SER A 13 -15.59 -1.81 18.27
C SER A 13 -14.43 -2.28 17.41
N SER A 14 -14.72 -3.20 16.48
CA SER A 14 -13.79 -3.62 15.43
C SER A 14 -13.61 -2.44 14.48
N VAL A 15 -12.68 -1.55 14.83
CA VAL A 15 -12.27 -0.48 13.92
C VAL A 15 -11.41 -1.18 12.87
N SER A 16 -11.87 -1.21 11.62
CA SER A 16 -11.06 -1.67 10.48
C SER A 16 -10.27 -0.48 9.95
N ALA A 17 -9.00 -0.68 9.61
CA ALA A 17 -8.27 0.32 8.81
C ALA A 17 -8.78 0.32 7.39
N HIS A 18 -8.66 1.47 6.74
CA HIS A 18 -9.18 1.68 5.41
C HIS A 18 -8.18 2.48 4.58
N ILE A 19 -6.99 1.93 4.37
CA ILE A 19 -5.90 2.56 3.59
C ILE A 19 -5.61 1.71 2.36
N GLN A 20 -5.38 2.37 1.23
CA GLN A 20 -4.96 1.75 -0.02
C GLN A 20 -3.86 2.57 -0.69
N MET A 21 -3.13 1.95 -1.62
CA MET A 21 -2.26 2.63 -2.56
C MET A 21 -3.08 3.50 -3.52
N SER A 22 -2.68 4.76 -3.67
CA SER A 22 -3.16 5.68 -4.71
C SER A 22 -2.11 5.93 -5.81
N ASN A 23 -0.83 5.68 -5.53
CA ASN A 23 0.22 5.72 -6.54
C ASN A 23 1.37 4.75 -6.19
N PRO A 24 1.73 3.81 -7.09
CA PRO A 24 0.98 3.44 -8.29
C PRO A 24 -0.41 2.87 -7.95
N TYR A 25 -1.36 2.97 -8.86
CA TYR A 25 -2.69 2.39 -8.63
C TYR A 25 -2.62 0.86 -8.55
N PRO A 26 -3.15 0.23 -7.51
CA PRO A 26 -3.12 -1.22 -7.43
C PRO A 26 -4.12 -1.86 -8.42
N ILE A 27 -3.94 -3.15 -8.68
CA ILE A 27 -4.78 -3.95 -9.59
C ILE A 27 -6.25 -3.79 -9.17
N ARG A 28 -7.15 -3.49 -10.10
CA ARG A 28 -8.59 -3.23 -9.83
C ARG A 28 -8.89 -2.05 -8.90
N SER A 29 -7.93 -1.15 -8.67
CA SER A 29 -8.19 0.04 -7.85
C SER A 29 -9.36 0.87 -8.42
N PRO A 30 -10.33 1.27 -7.58
CA PRO A 30 -11.41 2.16 -7.99
C PRO A 30 -10.91 3.57 -8.31
N LEU A 31 -9.68 3.89 -7.87
CA LEU A 31 -9.01 5.17 -8.08
C LEU A 31 -8.38 5.28 -9.46
N ASN A 32 -8.15 4.16 -10.16
CA ASN A 32 -7.54 4.19 -11.49
C ASN A 32 -8.58 4.66 -12.53
N PRO A 33 -8.45 5.88 -13.10
CA PRO A 33 -9.39 6.36 -14.11
C PRO A 33 -9.30 5.55 -15.42
N ASN A 34 -8.17 4.90 -15.66
CA ASN A 34 -7.91 4.04 -16.81
C ASN A 34 -8.09 2.55 -16.47
N GLY A 35 -8.63 2.23 -15.30
CA GLY A 35 -8.95 0.86 -14.90
C GLY A 35 -10.17 0.31 -15.66
N GLY A 36 -10.22 -1.01 -15.85
CA GLY A 36 -11.38 -1.68 -16.43
C GLY A 36 -12.59 -1.71 -15.47
N ASP A 37 -13.66 -2.39 -15.88
CA ASP A 37 -14.94 -2.40 -15.15
C ASP A 37 -14.90 -3.19 -13.83
N ASN A 38 -13.92 -4.08 -13.65
CA ASN A 38 -13.78 -4.94 -12.47
C ASN A 38 -13.15 -4.20 -11.27
N LYS A 39 -13.69 -3.05 -10.88
CA LYS A 39 -13.18 -2.26 -9.74
C LYS A 39 -13.53 -2.93 -8.42
N ASP A 40 -12.54 -3.08 -7.54
CA ASP A 40 -12.74 -3.51 -6.16
C ASP A 40 -12.86 -2.29 -5.25
N TYR A 41 -14.10 -1.90 -4.94
CA TYR A 41 -14.40 -0.78 -4.03
C TYR A 41 -14.05 -1.07 -2.56
N SER A 42 -13.67 -2.31 -2.24
CA SER A 42 -13.22 -2.75 -0.92
C SER A 42 -11.69 -2.84 -0.81
N TYR A 43 -10.94 -2.20 -1.73
CA TYR A 43 -9.48 -2.26 -1.75
C TYR A 43 -8.79 -1.76 -0.47
N THR A 44 -9.49 -0.90 0.27
CA THR A 44 -9.05 -0.39 1.57
C THR A 44 -9.15 -1.41 2.69
N ASN A 45 -9.88 -2.51 2.49
CA ASN A 45 -10.07 -3.54 3.51
C ASN A 45 -8.83 -4.43 3.62
N PRO A 46 -8.55 -4.96 4.82
CA PRO A 46 -7.46 -5.91 5.00
C PRO A 46 -7.69 -7.18 4.17
N LEU A 47 -6.65 -7.98 4.04
CA LEU A 47 -6.77 -9.35 3.58
C LEU A 47 -7.64 -10.15 4.57
N SER A 48 -8.28 -11.19 4.06
CA SER A 48 -9.03 -12.12 4.87
C SER A 48 -8.11 -12.85 5.85
N SER A 49 -8.55 -12.99 7.10
CA SER A 49 -7.79 -13.66 8.16
C SER A 49 -7.50 -15.16 7.89
N ASP A 50 -8.25 -15.80 6.98
CA ASP A 50 -8.00 -17.15 6.51
C ASP A 50 -7.04 -17.23 5.30
N GLY A 51 -6.64 -16.08 4.75
CA GLY A 51 -5.66 -15.94 3.69
C GLY A 51 -6.15 -16.27 2.28
N HIS A 52 -7.45 -16.50 2.05
CA HIS A 52 -7.92 -16.94 0.72
C HIS A 52 -7.73 -15.90 -0.39
N ASP A 53 -7.65 -14.61 -0.04
CA ASP A 53 -7.41 -13.49 -0.95
C ASP A 53 -5.92 -13.06 -0.96
N PHE A 54 -5.03 -13.82 -0.31
CA PHE A 54 -3.60 -13.60 -0.44
C PHE A 54 -3.02 -14.36 -1.66
N PRO A 55 -2.10 -13.75 -2.43
CA PRO A 55 -1.61 -12.38 -2.35
C PRO A 55 -2.49 -11.40 -3.16
N CYS A 56 -2.27 -10.09 -2.95
CA CYS A 56 -2.82 -9.03 -3.80
C CYS A 56 -4.37 -9.01 -3.91
N LYS A 57 -5.07 -9.36 -2.82
CA LYS A 57 -6.55 -9.52 -2.79
C LYS A 57 -7.08 -10.54 -3.81
N GLY A 58 -6.24 -11.51 -4.21
CA GLY A 58 -6.54 -12.54 -5.18
C GLY A 58 -6.30 -12.13 -6.64
N TYR A 59 -5.80 -10.92 -6.88
CA TYR A 59 -5.72 -10.34 -8.23
C TYR A 59 -4.36 -10.48 -8.91
N ALA A 60 -3.39 -11.18 -8.30
CA ALA A 60 -2.03 -11.31 -8.83
C ALA A 60 -1.96 -11.91 -10.25
N ASN A 61 -2.97 -12.70 -10.64
CA ASN A 61 -3.07 -13.37 -11.94
C ASN A 61 -3.96 -12.63 -12.96
N ASP A 62 -4.44 -11.42 -12.65
CA ASP A 62 -5.15 -10.60 -13.63
C ASP A 62 -4.28 -10.32 -14.86
N PRO A 63 -4.87 -10.13 -16.06
CA PRO A 63 -4.12 -9.77 -17.25
C PRO A 63 -3.19 -8.59 -17.00
N PHE A 64 -1.92 -8.76 -17.36
CA PHE A 64 -0.90 -7.76 -17.04
C PHE A 64 -1.16 -6.44 -17.76
N SER A 65 -1.33 -5.36 -16.99
CA SER A 65 -1.48 -3.99 -17.44
C SER A 65 -0.65 -3.08 -16.55
N SER A 66 0.49 -2.64 -17.07
CA SER A 66 1.43 -1.83 -16.29
C SER A 66 0.87 -0.45 -15.99
N VAL A 67 0.82 -0.09 -14.71
CA VAL A 67 0.39 1.24 -14.23
C VAL A 67 1.56 2.18 -13.96
N ALA A 68 2.80 1.65 -13.91
CA ALA A 68 4.01 2.43 -13.72
C ALA A 68 5.23 1.74 -14.33
N ASN A 69 6.16 2.55 -14.82
CA ASN A 69 7.46 2.08 -15.31
C ASN A 69 8.57 2.58 -14.38
N TYR A 70 9.42 1.67 -13.92
CA TYR A 70 10.57 2.01 -13.07
C TYR A 70 11.87 1.52 -13.68
N SER A 71 12.95 2.26 -13.44
CA SER A 71 14.30 1.91 -13.87
C SER A 71 15.08 1.34 -12.68
N PRO A 72 15.90 0.29 -12.89
CA PRO A 72 16.82 -0.18 -11.86
C PRO A 72 17.72 0.95 -11.31
N GLY A 73 17.82 1.03 -9.99
CA GLY A 73 18.54 2.09 -9.27
C GLY A 73 17.88 3.46 -9.32
N GLY A 74 16.61 3.54 -9.73
CA GLY A 74 15.78 4.75 -9.65
C GLY A 74 15.06 4.86 -8.30
N SER A 75 14.75 6.10 -7.91
CA SER A 75 13.96 6.42 -6.71
C SER A 75 12.59 6.96 -7.10
N TYR A 76 11.56 6.53 -6.36
CA TYR A 76 10.16 6.78 -6.64
C TYR A 76 9.40 7.04 -5.34
N SER A 77 8.13 7.43 -5.48
CA SER A 77 7.23 7.65 -4.36
C SER A 77 6.07 6.65 -4.42
N LEU A 78 5.74 6.07 -3.26
CA LEU A 78 4.51 5.37 -2.99
C LEU A 78 3.56 6.36 -2.32
N GLU A 79 2.36 6.53 -2.86
CA GLU A 79 1.31 7.34 -2.23
C GLU A 79 0.19 6.45 -1.71
N LEU A 80 -0.28 6.75 -0.51
CA LEU A 80 -1.33 6.06 0.20
C LEU A 80 -2.49 7.02 0.46
N GLN A 81 -3.71 6.51 0.38
CA GLN A 81 -4.91 7.26 0.75
C GLN A 81 -5.89 6.38 1.53
N GLY A 82 -6.74 7.03 2.32
CA GLY A 82 -7.82 6.36 3.01
C GLY A 82 -8.28 7.14 4.24
N SER A 83 -9.08 6.49 5.09
CA SER A 83 -9.82 7.17 6.17
C SER A 83 -9.32 6.87 7.58
N ALA A 84 -8.70 5.71 7.81
CA ALA A 84 -8.27 5.28 9.15
C ALA A 84 -6.86 4.68 9.12
N THR A 85 -5.90 5.33 9.79
CA THR A 85 -4.47 4.95 9.80
C THR A 85 -4.07 4.10 11.01
N HIS A 86 -4.96 3.86 11.99
CA HIS A 86 -4.73 2.96 13.13
C HIS A 86 -3.47 3.27 13.94
N GLU A 87 -3.21 4.56 14.14
CA GLU A 87 -1.99 5.09 14.77
C GLU A 87 -0.68 4.63 14.09
N GLY A 88 -0.79 4.22 12.83
CA GLY A 88 0.31 3.69 12.04
C GLY A 88 0.46 2.18 12.22
N GLY A 89 1.69 1.76 12.50
CA GLY A 89 2.14 0.40 12.34
C GLY A 89 3.37 0.33 11.46
N SER A 90 3.59 -0.83 10.85
CA SER A 90 4.79 -1.07 10.05
C SER A 90 4.44 -1.62 8.67
N CYS A 91 5.19 -1.18 7.67
CA CYS A 91 4.93 -1.49 6.27
C CYS A 91 6.16 -2.06 5.58
N GLN A 92 5.95 -2.84 4.52
CA GLN A 92 7.00 -3.22 3.58
C GLN A 92 6.57 -2.88 2.16
N ILE A 93 7.55 -2.54 1.33
CA ILE A 93 7.44 -2.47 -0.12
C ILE A 93 8.26 -3.61 -0.69
N SER A 94 7.63 -4.44 -1.52
CA SER A 94 8.23 -5.65 -2.07
C SER A 94 8.02 -5.79 -3.57
N LEU A 95 8.89 -6.53 -4.25
CA LEU A 95 8.75 -6.89 -5.66
C LEU A 95 8.57 -8.40 -5.83
N SER A 96 7.67 -8.78 -6.74
CA SER A 96 7.50 -10.15 -7.23
C SER A 96 7.62 -10.18 -8.76
N TYR A 97 8.37 -11.14 -9.29
CA TYR A 97 8.48 -11.42 -10.73
C TYR A 97 7.82 -12.76 -11.13
N ASP A 98 7.17 -13.44 -10.18
CA ASP A 98 6.62 -14.78 -10.32
C ASP A 98 5.12 -14.82 -10.05
N GLN A 99 4.43 -13.73 -10.39
CA GLN A 99 2.97 -13.54 -10.21
C GLN A 99 2.52 -13.72 -8.76
N GLY A 100 3.32 -13.23 -7.81
CA GLY A 100 3.00 -13.22 -6.39
C GLY A 100 3.31 -14.51 -5.64
N LYS A 101 3.99 -15.49 -6.25
CA LYS A 101 4.42 -16.70 -5.53
C LYS A 101 5.48 -16.39 -4.49
N SER A 102 6.36 -15.41 -4.78
CA SER A 102 7.34 -14.89 -3.83
C SER A 102 7.44 -13.38 -3.93
N PHE A 103 7.70 -12.73 -2.80
CA PHE A 103 7.91 -11.29 -2.69
C PHE A 103 9.22 -11.02 -1.97
N LYS A 104 10.06 -10.16 -2.56
CA LYS A 104 11.31 -9.71 -1.96
C LYS A 104 11.22 -8.25 -1.53
N VAL A 105 11.57 -7.99 -0.26
CA VAL A 105 11.47 -6.67 0.36
C VAL A 105 12.55 -5.75 -0.20
N ILE A 106 12.12 -4.60 -0.72
CA ILE A 106 13.02 -3.54 -1.19
C ILE A 106 13.05 -2.34 -0.25
N HIS A 107 12.05 -2.17 0.62
CA HIS A 107 12.03 -1.12 1.62
C HIS A 107 11.13 -1.52 2.80
N SER A 108 11.55 -1.21 4.03
CA SER A 108 10.75 -1.41 5.25
C SER A 108 10.58 -0.09 6.01
N MET A 109 9.35 0.19 6.44
CA MET A 109 9.00 1.31 7.31
C MET A 109 8.59 0.72 8.67
N ILE A 110 9.44 0.85 9.69
CA ILE A 110 9.21 0.28 11.02
C ILE A 110 8.65 1.37 11.94
N GLY A 111 7.34 1.29 12.16
CA GLY A 111 6.59 2.29 12.90
C GLY A 111 6.16 3.49 12.04
N GLY A 112 5.05 4.11 12.43
CA GLY A 112 4.56 5.35 11.81
C GLY A 112 4.01 5.22 10.38
N CYS A 113 3.99 4.04 9.78
CA CYS A 113 3.31 3.82 8.50
C CYS A 113 1.87 3.34 8.74
N PRO A 114 0.83 3.93 8.10
CA PRO A 114 0.83 4.98 7.08
C PRO A 114 0.39 6.36 7.63
N LEU A 115 1.06 6.90 8.65
CA LEU A 115 0.72 8.24 9.19
C LEU A 115 1.07 9.38 8.23
N THR A 116 1.95 9.12 7.26
CA THR A 116 2.23 10.04 6.14
C THR A 116 1.58 9.48 4.89
N SER A 117 1.16 10.36 3.96
CA SER A 117 0.53 9.92 2.71
C SER A 117 1.52 9.53 1.62
N LYS A 118 2.83 9.79 1.79
CA LYS A 118 3.87 9.55 0.79
C LYS A 118 5.10 8.93 1.43
N TYR A 119 5.64 7.89 0.79
CA TYR A 119 6.84 7.17 1.20
C TYR A 119 7.78 7.02 0.02
N GLN A 120 9.08 7.27 0.24
CA GLN A 120 10.08 7.13 -0.82
C GLN A 120 10.60 5.70 -0.84
N PHE A 121 10.81 5.15 -2.03
CA PHE A 121 11.48 3.86 -2.20
C PHE A 121 12.38 3.88 -3.42
N SER A 122 13.34 2.95 -3.47
CA SER A 122 14.21 2.77 -4.62
C SER A 122 14.08 1.38 -5.19
N ILE A 123 14.11 1.25 -6.51
CA ILE A 123 14.28 -0.03 -7.17
C ILE A 123 15.76 -0.42 -7.09
N PRO A 124 16.12 -1.63 -6.63
CA PRO A 124 17.52 -2.07 -6.60
C PRO A 124 18.18 -1.95 -7.99
N SER A 125 19.47 -1.65 -8.02
CA SER A 125 20.22 -1.47 -9.27
C SER A 125 20.35 -2.74 -10.12
N ASP A 126 20.29 -3.90 -9.46
CA ASP A 126 20.34 -5.24 -10.05
C ASP A 126 18.94 -5.90 -10.17
N ALA A 127 17.86 -5.15 -9.96
CA ALA A 127 16.51 -5.66 -10.17
C ALA A 127 16.33 -6.12 -11.62
N PRO A 128 15.84 -7.36 -11.87
CA PRO A 128 15.62 -7.85 -13.22
C PRO A 128 14.69 -6.94 -14.04
N GLY A 129 14.97 -6.78 -15.33
CA GLY A 129 14.02 -6.14 -16.23
C GLY A 129 12.82 -7.07 -16.50
N GLY A 130 11.61 -6.52 -16.58
CA GLY A 130 10.42 -7.27 -16.96
C GLY A 130 9.14 -6.79 -16.25
N GLN A 131 8.11 -7.62 -16.39
CA GLN A 131 6.84 -7.45 -15.69
C GLN A 131 7.00 -7.86 -14.23
N ALA A 132 6.52 -7.02 -13.31
CA ALA A 132 6.60 -7.26 -11.88
C ALA A 132 5.31 -6.81 -11.16
N LEU A 133 5.11 -7.33 -9.96
CA LEU A 133 4.19 -6.78 -8.99
C LEU A 133 5.00 -5.96 -7.98
N LEU A 134 4.60 -4.71 -7.77
CA LEU A 134 5.02 -3.92 -6.61
C LEU A 134 3.93 -4.05 -5.54
N ALA A 135 4.30 -4.60 -4.38
CA ALA A 135 3.39 -4.79 -3.27
C ALA A 135 3.70 -3.81 -2.14
N TRP A 136 2.68 -3.15 -1.62
CA TRP A 136 2.69 -2.52 -0.30
C TRP A 136 1.95 -3.45 0.65
N SER A 137 2.58 -3.81 1.76
CA SER A 137 1.96 -4.53 2.86
C SER A 137 2.03 -3.71 4.15
N TRP A 138 0.98 -3.75 4.96
CA TRP A 138 0.91 -3.02 6.23
C TRP A 138 0.29 -3.85 7.34
N PHE A 139 0.90 -3.76 8.52
CA PHE A 139 0.41 -4.32 9.78
C PHE A 139 0.07 -3.17 10.72
N ASN A 140 -1.22 -2.97 10.98
CA ASN A 140 -1.74 -1.89 11.79
C ASN A 140 -1.36 -2.04 13.28
N LYS A 141 -1.03 -0.90 13.91
CA LYS A 141 -0.62 -0.87 15.31
C LYS A 141 -1.79 -1.15 16.25
N VAL A 142 -2.87 -0.37 16.12
CA VAL A 142 -4.06 -0.44 16.99
C VAL A 142 -5.21 -1.13 16.24
N GLY A 143 -6.13 -1.80 16.95
CA GLY A 143 -7.33 -2.41 16.37
C GLY A 143 -7.23 -3.91 16.16
N ASN A 144 -7.96 -4.43 15.17
CA ASN A 144 -7.88 -5.85 14.82
C ASN A 144 -6.46 -6.23 14.37
N ARG A 145 -6.08 -7.49 14.52
CA ARG A 145 -4.78 -7.98 14.02
C ARG A 145 -4.95 -8.28 12.53
N GLU A 146 -4.57 -7.34 11.68
CA GLU A 146 -4.85 -7.38 10.26
C GLU A 146 -3.56 -7.30 9.43
N MET A 147 -3.64 -7.73 8.17
CA MET A 147 -2.61 -7.52 7.16
C MET A 147 -3.28 -6.86 5.95
N TYR A 148 -2.85 -5.65 5.62
CA TYR A 148 -3.23 -4.98 4.39
C TYR A 148 -2.23 -5.33 3.32
N MET A 149 -2.69 -5.56 2.10
CA MET A 149 -1.80 -5.76 0.96
C MET A 149 -2.44 -5.22 -0.31
N ASN A 150 -1.72 -4.33 -0.99
CA ASN A 150 -2.09 -3.82 -2.30
C ASN A 150 -0.95 -4.12 -3.27
N CYS A 151 -1.28 -4.53 -4.49
CA CYS A 151 -0.29 -4.80 -5.52
C CYS A 151 -0.59 -4.01 -6.78
N ALA A 152 0.43 -3.37 -7.34
CA ALA A 152 0.39 -2.73 -8.64
C ALA A 152 1.19 -3.57 -9.65
N GLN A 153 0.66 -3.73 -10.86
CA GLN A 153 1.41 -4.28 -11.99
C GLN A 153 2.31 -3.19 -12.55
N VAL A 154 3.62 -3.41 -12.53
CA VAL A 154 4.63 -2.42 -12.95
C VAL A 154 5.62 -3.06 -13.90
N THR A 155 6.23 -2.25 -14.76
CA THR A 155 7.33 -2.71 -15.62
C THR A 155 8.64 -2.17 -15.09
N ILE A 156 9.57 -3.07 -14.81
CA ILE A 156 10.95 -2.71 -14.46
C ILE A 156 11.80 -2.74 -15.73
N GLY A 157 12.42 -1.62 -16.09
CA GLY A 157 13.25 -1.52 -17.29
C GLY A 157 13.51 -0.08 -17.74
N GLY A 158 14.35 0.04 -18.78
CA GLY A 158 14.70 1.31 -19.40
C GLY A 158 15.85 2.07 -18.71
N SER A 159 16.38 3.06 -19.42
CA SER A 159 17.46 3.93 -18.94
C SER A 159 16.94 4.92 -17.90
N LYS A 160 17.71 5.16 -16.83
CA LYS A 160 17.41 6.20 -15.82
C LYS A 160 17.01 7.51 -16.52
N LYS A 161 15.76 7.97 -16.37
CA LYS A 161 15.42 9.36 -16.71
C LYS A 161 16.21 10.24 -15.75
N ARG A 162 17.15 11.03 -16.29
CA ARG A 162 18.11 11.85 -15.55
C ARG A 162 17.48 13.11 -14.92
N ASP A 163 16.22 13.12 -14.49
CA ASP A 163 15.55 14.40 -14.16
C ASP A 163 14.84 14.45 -12.81
N VAL A 164 15.04 13.48 -11.92
CA VAL A 164 14.78 13.71 -10.50
C VAL A 164 16.14 13.89 -9.84
N ALA A 165 16.42 15.10 -9.38
CA ALA A 165 17.57 15.37 -8.53
C ALA A 165 17.67 14.23 -7.52
N GLN A 166 18.79 13.50 -7.53
CA GLN A 166 19.07 12.48 -6.54
C GLN A 166 19.12 13.19 -5.19
N GLN A 167 17.97 13.30 -4.53
CA GLN A 167 17.98 13.36 -3.10
C GLN A 167 18.52 12.00 -2.69
N GLU A 168 19.74 11.97 -2.18
CA GLU A 168 20.35 10.77 -1.61
C GLU A 168 19.36 10.23 -0.57
N VAL A 169 18.59 9.21 -0.96
CA VAL A 169 17.71 8.51 -0.03
C VAL A 169 18.67 7.71 0.83
N ALA A 170 18.78 8.09 2.10
CA ALA A 170 19.51 7.30 3.08
C ALA A 170 18.97 5.86 3.06
N GLY A 171 19.84 4.88 2.84
CA GLY A 171 19.45 3.47 2.75
C GLY A 171 19.18 2.94 1.34
N ALA A 172 20.05 3.25 0.37
CA ALA A 172 20.03 2.61 -0.95
C ALA A 172 19.94 1.07 -0.83
N VAL A 173 19.04 0.44 -1.60
CA VAL A 173 18.87 -1.01 -1.58
C VAL A 173 20.12 -1.69 -2.11
N ALA A 174 20.74 -2.56 -1.31
CA ALA A 174 22.07 -3.12 -1.59
C ALA A 174 22.06 -4.06 -2.81
N SER A 175 21.05 -4.92 -2.91
CA SER A 175 20.85 -5.84 -4.04
C SER A 175 19.47 -6.51 -3.95
N TYR A 176 18.80 -6.69 -5.10
CA TYR A 176 17.58 -7.48 -5.23
C TYR A 176 17.85 -8.98 -5.03
N SER A 177 19.03 -9.46 -5.45
CA SER A 177 19.38 -10.88 -5.30
C SER A 177 19.39 -11.33 -3.83
N SER A 178 19.88 -10.47 -2.93
CA SER A 178 19.94 -10.70 -1.48
C SER A 178 18.75 -10.13 -0.69
N ALA A 179 17.79 -9.49 -1.36
CA ALA A 179 16.60 -8.96 -0.70
C ALA A 179 15.80 -10.09 -0.03
N PRO A 180 15.40 -9.92 1.25
CA PRO A 180 14.76 -10.98 2.01
C PRO A 180 13.30 -11.19 1.59
N PRO A 181 12.71 -12.35 1.91
CA PRO A 181 11.28 -12.57 1.72
C PRO A 181 10.43 -11.62 2.59
N MET A 182 9.28 -11.21 2.06
CA MET A 182 8.31 -10.36 2.75
C MET A 182 7.72 -11.05 3.98
N PHE A 183 7.53 -10.29 5.06
CA PHE A 183 6.89 -10.76 6.29
C PHE A 183 5.39 -10.98 6.08
N ILE A 184 4.87 -12.08 6.63
CA ILE A 184 3.44 -12.44 6.55
C ILE A 184 2.94 -12.76 7.96
N ALA A 185 1.80 -12.20 8.33
CA ALA A 185 1.12 -12.47 9.60
C ALA A 185 -0.38 -12.21 9.45
N ASN A 186 -1.16 -12.61 10.45
CA ASN A 186 -2.60 -12.30 10.60
C ASN A 186 -3.55 -12.91 9.56
N ILE A 187 -3.04 -13.68 8.58
CA ILE A 187 -3.81 -14.26 7.47
C ILE A 187 -3.73 -15.80 7.43
N ASN A 188 -3.52 -16.44 8.58
CA ASN A 188 -3.34 -17.90 8.68
C ASN A 188 -2.25 -18.45 7.73
N GLY A 189 -1.22 -17.64 7.48
CA GLY A 189 -0.12 -17.97 6.56
C GLY A 189 1.04 -18.74 7.21
N PRO A 190 2.14 -18.95 6.48
CA PRO A 190 3.34 -19.61 6.99
C PRO A 190 3.82 -19.01 8.32
N GLY A 191 4.37 -19.86 9.19
CA GLY A 191 4.84 -19.45 10.53
C GLY A 191 3.73 -19.23 11.56
N GLY A 192 2.45 -19.17 11.16
CA GLY A 192 1.33 -18.97 12.08
C GLY A 192 1.51 -17.70 12.92
N CYS A 193 1.95 -16.63 12.27
CA CYS A 193 2.35 -15.39 12.94
C CYS A 193 1.14 -14.48 13.20
N THR A 194 1.09 -13.89 14.39
CA THR A 194 0.09 -12.90 14.82
C THR A 194 0.80 -11.67 15.38
N THR A 195 0.42 -10.49 14.91
CA THR A 195 0.98 -9.22 15.42
C THR A 195 0.41 -8.87 16.79
N THR A 196 1.14 -8.07 17.56
CA THR A 196 0.74 -7.64 18.90
C THR A 196 0.07 -6.26 18.83
N GLU A 197 -1.13 -6.14 19.38
CA GLU A 197 -1.82 -4.84 19.45
C GLU A 197 -1.04 -3.80 20.26
N GLY A 198 -1.04 -2.56 19.76
CA GLY A 198 -0.34 -1.42 20.34
C GLY A 198 1.17 -1.42 20.07
N GLN A 199 1.69 -2.37 19.31
CA GLN A 199 3.11 -2.49 18.97
C GLN A 199 3.34 -2.39 17.46
N ASP A 200 4.45 -1.75 17.09
CA ASP A 200 4.94 -1.74 15.72
C ASP A 200 5.68 -3.06 15.43
N VAL A 201 5.48 -3.63 14.24
CA VAL A 201 6.18 -4.86 13.84
C VAL A 201 7.63 -4.51 13.49
N ASN A 202 8.56 -5.01 14.28
CA ASN A 202 9.98 -4.95 13.98
C ASN A 202 10.35 -6.17 13.13
N PHE A 203 10.36 -6.00 11.81
CA PHE A 203 10.51 -7.12 10.87
C PHE A 203 11.80 -7.91 11.14
N PRO A 204 11.74 -9.26 11.21
CA PRO A 204 12.93 -10.09 11.43
C PRO A 204 13.99 -9.88 10.35
N LEU A 205 13.55 -9.74 9.09
CA LEU A 205 14.38 -9.49 7.93
C LEU A 205 13.90 -8.22 7.21
N PRO A 206 14.28 -7.02 7.70
CA PRO A 206 13.76 -5.76 7.15
C PRO A 206 14.41 -5.37 5.81
N GLY A 207 15.48 -6.05 5.40
CA GLY A 207 16.28 -5.71 4.22
C GLY A 207 17.29 -4.60 4.52
N SER A 208 17.93 -4.08 3.47
CA SER A 208 18.98 -3.05 3.62
C SER A 208 18.45 -1.61 3.60
N SER A 209 17.21 -1.41 3.17
CA SER A 209 16.56 -0.09 3.10
C SER A 209 15.46 -0.06 4.16
N VAL A 210 15.72 0.68 5.23
CA VAL A 210 14.85 0.71 6.41
C VAL A 210 14.74 2.14 6.92
N GLU A 211 13.53 2.58 7.19
CA GLU A 211 13.28 3.78 7.98
C GLU A 211 12.46 3.46 9.24
N GLY A 212 12.62 4.31 10.25
CA GLY A 212 12.02 4.08 11.56
C GLY A 212 12.72 2.98 12.37
N SER A 213 12.16 2.71 13.55
CA SER A 213 12.65 1.69 14.47
C SER A 213 11.55 1.32 15.46
N GLY A 214 11.44 0.05 15.83
CA GLY A 214 10.45 -0.43 16.80
C GLY A 214 11.09 -0.90 18.10
N SER A 215 10.34 -0.79 19.20
CA SER A 215 10.67 -1.44 20.47
C SER A 215 10.14 -2.87 20.49
N GLY A 216 10.97 -3.84 20.86
CA GLY A 216 10.59 -5.26 20.85
C GLY A 216 10.37 -5.82 19.44
N THR A 217 9.65 -6.94 19.35
CA THR A 217 9.34 -7.62 18.08
C THR A 217 8.01 -7.18 17.47
N GLY A 218 6.96 -6.99 18.28
CA GLY A 218 5.63 -6.62 17.80
C GLY A 218 4.82 -7.75 17.16
N TYR A 219 5.27 -9.00 17.29
CA TYR A 219 4.56 -10.20 16.83
C TYR A 219 4.98 -11.45 17.60
N THR A 220 4.18 -12.49 17.47
CA THR A 220 4.47 -13.87 17.90
C THR A 220 4.24 -14.83 16.74
N CYS A 221 4.97 -15.94 16.69
CA CYS A 221 4.81 -16.98 15.68
C CYS A 221 4.83 -18.35 16.35
N THR A 222 4.08 -19.29 15.78
CA THR A 222 3.95 -20.66 16.32
C THR A 222 4.75 -21.69 15.51
N GLY A 223 5.19 -21.33 14.31
CA GLY A 223 6.01 -22.17 13.44
C GLY A 223 7.15 -21.41 12.76
N SER A 224 7.81 -22.09 11.83
CA SER A 224 8.89 -21.51 11.03
C SER A 224 8.37 -20.94 9.71
N ALA A 225 9.01 -19.88 9.23
CA ALA A 225 8.82 -19.32 7.91
C ALA A 225 10.10 -18.62 7.46
N ASP A 226 10.33 -18.55 6.14
CA ASP A 226 11.57 -18.00 5.58
C ASP A 226 11.80 -16.55 5.98
N PHE A 227 10.73 -15.77 6.13
CA PHE A 227 10.78 -14.37 6.55
C PHE A 227 11.14 -14.15 8.02
N LEU A 228 11.17 -15.20 8.85
CA LEU A 228 11.59 -15.11 10.25
C LEU A 228 13.12 -15.13 10.42
N GLY A 229 13.87 -15.49 9.36
CA GLY A 229 15.29 -15.79 9.47
C GLY A 229 15.49 -17.10 10.27
N GLY A 230 16.47 -17.92 9.89
CA GLY A 230 16.67 -19.29 10.40
C GLY A 230 16.96 -19.45 11.91
N SER A 231 16.62 -18.48 12.75
CA SER A 231 16.81 -18.47 14.20
C SER A 231 15.51 -18.15 14.94
N HIS A 232 14.46 -18.94 14.70
CA HIS A 232 13.34 -19.01 15.65
C HIS A 232 13.57 -20.19 16.60
N SER A 233 14.44 -19.97 17.59
CA SER A 233 14.30 -20.64 18.87
C SER A 233 13.05 -20.10 19.53
N THR A 234 12.13 -20.98 19.91
CA THR A 234 10.93 -20.68 20.68
C THR A 234 11.28 -19.81 21.89
N ASN A 235 10.99 -18.51 21.85
CA ASN A 235 11.28 -17.60 22.95
C ASN A 235 10.34 -17.85 24.13
N SER A 236 10.79 -18.68 25.07
CA SER A 236 10.47 -18.49 26.48
C SER A 236 11.47 -17.47 27.06
N ALA A 237 10.93 -16.51 27.79
CA ALA A 237 11.61 -15.35 28.34
C ALA A 237 12.94 -15.66 29.06
N ALA A 238 13.98 -14.88 28.75
CA ALA A 238 15.01 -14.51 29.72
C ALA A 238 15.77 -13.27 29.24
N SER A 239 15.57 -12.18 29.98
CA SER A 239 16.26 -10.91 29.87
C SER A 239 17.73 -11.05 30.25
N SER A 240 18.66 -10.52 29.45
CA SER A 240 19.91 -9.94 29.96
C SER A 240 20.62 -9.10 28.91
N SER A 241 20.51 -7.78 29.12
CA SER A 241 21.47 -6.71 28.86
C SER A 241 22.87 -7.09 28.35
N ALA A 242 23.30 -6.46 27.25
CA ALA A 242 24.65 -5.92 27.13
C ALA A 242 24.67 -4.73 26.17
N SER A 243 25.26 -3.66 26.67
CA SER A 243 25.36 -2.32 26.11
C SER A 243 26.61 -2.12 25.25
N SER A 244 26.51 -1.09 24.41
CA SER A 244 27.55 -0.11 24.03
C SER A 244 28.58 -0.42 22.94
N SER A 245 28.55 0.49 21.97
CA SER A 245 29.65 1.34 21.49
C SER A 245 30.40 0.97 20.21
N SER A 246 30.22 1.87 19.26
CA SER A 246 31.02 2.21 18.09
C SER A 246 32.50 2.47 18.40
N SER A 247 33.40 2.11 17.47
CA SER A 247 34.43 3.02 16.97
C SER A 247 35.14 2.43 15.74
N SER A 248 35.62 3.36 14.93
CA SER A 248 36.10 3.28 13.55
C SER A 248 37.60 2.98 13.41
N SER A 249 37.98 2.59 12.18
CA SER A 249 39.28 2.79 11.48
C SER A 249 40.53 2.13 12.09
N SER A 250 41.30 1.33 11.34
CA SER A 250 42.31 1.86 10.39
C SER A 250 43.01 0.73 9.60
N HIS A 251 43.21 0.99 8.31
CA HIS A 251 44.38 0.70 7.46
C HIS A 251 45.29 -0.52 7.76
N ASN A 252 45.42 -1.42 6.76
CA ASN A 252 46.74 -1.82 6.30
C ASN A 252 46.74 -2.11 4.79
N SER A 253 47.74 -1.58 4.11
CA SER A 253 48.00 -1.69 2.67
C SER A 253 49.08 -2.73 2.40
N LEU A 254 49.25 -3.08 1.10
CA LEU A 254 50.36 -3.81 0.46
C LEU A 254 50.20 -5.35 0.47
N THR A 255 50.39 -6.12 -0.60
CA THR A 255 51.05 -5.90 -1.90
C THR A 255 50.72 -7.03 -2.88
N SER A 256 50.83 -6.70 -4.16
CA SER A 256 50.68 -7.49 -5.39
C SER A 256 51.45 -8.80 -5.47
N SER A 257 50.92 -9.74 -6.27
CA SER A 257 51.70 -10.65 -7.12
C SER A 257 50.83 -11.19 -8.25
N SER A 258 51.33 -11.04 -9.47
CA SER A 258 50.73 -11.31 -10.77
C SER A 258 51.34 -12.56 -11.44
N ALA A 259 50.52 -13.38 -12.10
CA ALA A 259 50.78 -14.20 -13.32
C ALA A 259 49.60 -15.19 -13.48
N GLY A 260 49.07 -15.55 -14.65
CA GLY A 260 49.38 -15.23 -16.04
C GLY A 260 48.35 -15.91 -16.97
N TYR A 261 48.12 -15.29 -18.12
CA TYR A 261 47.72 -15.81 -19.45
C TYR A 261 47.16 -17.24 -19.60
N ALA A 262 45.98 -17.37 -20.24
CA ALA A 262 45.86 -17.68 -21.67
C ALA A 262 44.39 -17.92 -22.11
N SER A 263 43.93 -17.18 -23.12
CA SER A 263 42.84 -17.60 -24.04
C SER A 263 43.42 -18.43 -25.18
N PRO A 264 42.60 -19.15 -25.97
CA PRO A 264 42.19 -18.55 -27.25
C PRO A 264 40.74 -18.82 -27.68
N SER A 265 40.40 -18.24 -28.82
CA SER A 265 39.09 -17.86 -29.35
C SER A 265 38.34 -18.94 -30.16
N SER A 266 37.01 -18.79 -30.18
CA SER A 266 36.07 -18.82 -31.32
C SER A 266 36.07 -19.94 -32.38
N SER A 267 34.89 -20.51 -32.65
CA SER A 267 34.19 -20.37 -33.96
C SER A 267 32.80 -21.05 -33.99
N SER A 268 31.92 -20.43 -34.77
CA SER A 268 30.51 -20.73 -35.08
C SER A 268 30.33 -21.73 -36.23
N SER A 269 29.23 -22.51 -36.24
CA SER A 269 28.46 -22.86 -37.45
C SER A 269 27.18 -23.66 -37.08
N SER A 270 26.32 -23.88 -38.07
CA SER A 270 24.86 -23.83 -38.03
C SER A 270 24.15 -25.08 -38.57
N SER A 271 22.96 -25.37 -38.01
CA SER A 271 21.78 -26.03 -38.63
C SER A 271 21.83 -27.57 -38.88
N PRO A 272 20.71 -28.21 -39.29
CA PRO A 272 19.55 -28.58 -38.48
C PRO A 272 19.26 -30.11 -38.53
N HIS A 273 18.50 -30.66 -37.57
CA HIS A 273 17.90 -31.99 -37.74
C HIS A 273 16.41 -31.99 -37.42
N SER A 274 15.63 -32.14 -38.50
CA SER A 274 14.25 -32.57 -38.50
C SER A 274 14.15 -34.05 -38.13
N SER A 275 13.14 -34.43 -37.36
CA SER A 275 12.51 -35.74 -37.47
C SER A 275 11.05 -35.62 -37.10
N ALA A 276 10.22 -35.85 -38.11
CA ALA A 276 8.79 -35.99 -38.02
C ALA A 276 8.44 -37.32 -37.34
N SER A 277 7.30 -37.36 -36.64
CA SER A 277 6.48 -38.56 -36.55
C SER A 277 5.03 -38.14 -36.67
N LYS A 278 4.44 -38.51 -37.81
CA LYS A 278 3.00 -38.55 -38.05
C LYS A 278 2.46 -39.83 -37.43
N VAL A 279 1.32 -39.75 -36.75
CA VAL A 279 0.25 -40.77 -36.83
C VAL A 279 -1.09 -40.04 -36.83
N ALA A 280 -1.87 -40.27 -37.89
CA ALA A 280 -3.26 -39.87 -38.10
C ALA A 280 -4.21 -40.76 -37.26
N SER A 281 -5.40 -40.33 -36.84
CA SER A 281 -6.71 -40.37 -37.55
C SER A 281 -7.71 -40.83 -36.46
N ALA A 282 -9.02 -40.56 -36.41
CA ALA A 282 -9.99 -39.78 -37.16
C ALA A 282 -11.36 -39.92 -36.42
N PHE A 283 -12.37 -39.19 -36.91
CA PHE A 283 -13.82 -39.27 -36.65
C PHE A 283 -14.35 -38.52 -35.40
N GLY A 284 -15.32 -37.61 -35.48
CA GLY A 284 -16.14 -37.16 -36.61
C GLY A 284 -17.04 -35.95 -36.30
N SER A 285 -17.46 -35.29 -37.38
CA SER A 285 -18.67 -34.46 -37.62
C SER A 285 -19.93 -34.90 -36.86
N ASN A 286 -20.99 -34.13 -36.59
CA ASN A 286 -21.53 -32.83 -37.02
C ASN A 286 -22.57 -32.41 -35.94
N THR A 287 -22.86 -31.12 -35.79
CA THR A 287 -24.19 -30.52 -36.10
C THR A 287 -24.25 -29.05 -35.69
N GLU A 288 -24.59 -28.23 -36.67
CA GLU A 288 -24.94 -26.82 -36.57
C GLU A 288 -26.24 -26.61 -35.79
N HIS A 289 -26.30 -25.54 -34.98
CA HIS A 289 -27.55 -24.82 -34.73
C HIS A 289 -27.28 -23.31 -34.74
N THR A 290 -27.69 -22.71 -35.86
CA THR A 290 -27.86 -21.28 -36.07
C THR A 290 -29.07 -20.80 -35.28
N VAL A 291 -28.89 -19.81 -34.39
CA VAL A 291 -30.01 -19.02 -33.84
C VAL A 291 -29.66 -17.54 -34.00
N LEU A 292 -30.56 -16.84 -34.70
CA LEU A 292 -30.49 -15.44 -35.07
C LEU A 292 -30.84 -14.50 -33.89
N LEU A 293 -30.26 -13.31 -33.95
CA LEU A 293 -30.40 -12.16 -33.05
C LEU A 293 -31.83 -11.61 -32.94
N PRO A 294 -32.08 -10.77 -31.93
CA PRO A 294 -32.65 -9.46 -32.19
C PRO A 294 -31.75 -8.31 -31.72
N THR A 295 -31.47 -7.40 -32.64
CA THR A 295 -30.73 -6.15 -32.50
C THR A 295 -31.63 -5.08 -31.87
N ALA A 296 -31.18 -4.45 -30.78
CA ALA A 296 -31.82 -3.27 -30.21
C ALA A 296 -31.13 -1.98 -30.69
N PRO A 297 -31.86 -0.87 -30.93
CA PRO A 297 -31.32 0.33 -31.55
C PRO A 297 -30.49 1.20 -30.59
N ALA A 298 -29.38 1.74 -31.11
CA ALA A 298 -28.49 2.67 -30.44
C ALA A 298 -29.12 4.08 -30.29
N PRO A 299 -28.89 4.80 -29.17
CA PRO A 299 -29.20 6.22 -29.06
C PRO A 299 -28.13 7.09 -29.74
N ALA A 300 -28.60 8.13 -30.44
CA ALA A 300 -27.81 9.09 -31.20
C ALA A 300 -26.94 10.02 -30.31
N PRO A 301 -25.85 10.59 -30.86
CA PRO A 301 -24.99 11.54 -30.14
C PRO A 301 -25.62 12.94 -30.07
N ALA A 302 -25.55 13.57 -28.89
CA ALA A 302 -25.90 14.97 -28.71
C ALA A 302 -24.71 15.87 -29.07
N GLU A 303 -24.95 16.82 -29.97
CA GLU A 303 -24.01 17.83 -30.46
C GLU A 303 -23.62 18.85 -29.38
N ALA A 304 -22.39 19.33 -29.51
CA ALA A 304 -21.89 20.52 -28.84
C ALA A 304 -22.40 21.79 -29.53
N GLN A 305 -22.84 22.78 -28.74
CA GLN A 305 -22.94 24.16 -29.20
C GLN A 305 -22.22 25.11 -28.24
N SER A 306 -21.26 25.80 -28.83
CA SER A 306 -20.63 27.02 -28.35
C SER A 306 -21.55 28.18 -28.70
N ASP A 307 -21.78 29.12 -27.79
CA ASP A 307 -21.97 30.50 -28.25
C ASP A 307 -21.52 31.54 -27.22
N ARG A 308 -20.78 32.51 -27.74
CA ARG A 308 -20.36 33.75 -27.08
C ARG A 308 -21.41 34.80 -27.39
N THR A 309 -21.81 35.61 -26.42
CA THR A 309 -21.93 37.09 -26.58
C THR A 309 -22.41 37.76 -25.28
N ALA A 310 -21.63 38.76 -24.84
CA ALA A 310 -22.13 39.95 -24.14
C ALA A 310 -22.60 40.98 -25.21
N PRO A 311 -23.36 42.07 -24.94
CA PRO A 311 -22.98 43.11 -23.96
C PRO A 311 -24.13 43.90 -23.24
N VAL A 312 -23.71 44.64 -22.20
CA VAL A 312 -24.13 46.00 -21.75
C VAL A 312 -25.58 46.30 -21.32
N GLY A 313 -25.71 46.78 -20.07
CA GLY A 313 -26.37 48.07 -19.80
C GLY A 313 -27.41 48.14 -18.67
N GLY A 314 -27.08 48.83 -17.57
CA GLY A 314 -27.97 49.87 -17.00
C GLY A 314 -28.68 49.62 -15.65
N SER A 315 -28.05 50.12 -14.58
CA SER A 315 -28.58 51.07 -13.57
C SER A 315 -29.74 50.72 -12.61
N GLY A 316 -29.50 51.01 -11.32
CA GLY A 316 -30.50 51.30 -10.28
C GLY A 316 -30.12 50.71 -8.90
N SER A 317 -29.18 51.30 -8.15
CA SER A 317 -29.37 52.32 -7.10
C SER A 317 -30.32 51.93 -5.95
N GLY A 318 -29.77 51.79 -4.75
CA GLY A 318 -30.53 51.63 -3.49
C GLY A 318 -29.62 51.52 -2.27
N SER A 319 -29.18 52.66 -1.77
CA SER A 319 -28.27 52.90 -0.64
C SER A 319 -28.77 52.41 0.72
N GLY A 320 -27.82 52.13 1.62
CA GLY A 320 -28.07 51.98 3.07
C GLY A 320 -26.79 51.76 3.88
N SER A 321 -26.10 52.87 4.21
CA SER A 321 -24.93 52.98 5.10
C SER A 321 -25.15 52.35 6.50
N SER A 322 -24.14 51.82 7.19
CA SER A 322 -23.20 52.64 7.99
C SER A 322 -22.05 51.82 8.61
N SER A 323 -20.82 52.34 8.40
CA SER A 323 -19.64 52.51 9.30
C SER A 323 -19.46 51.55 10.51
N HIS A 324 -18.28 50.94 10.75
CA HIS A 324 -16.97 51.57 10.97
C HIS A 324 -15.75 50.65 10.70
N GLU A 325 -14.71 51.29 10.12
CA GLU A 325 -13.23 51.14 10.18
C GLU A 325 -12.59 49.77 10.51
N ASN A 326 -11.90 49.08 9.57
CA ASN A 326 -10.52 49.27 9.04
C ASN A 326 -9.42 49.02 10.11
N VAL A 327 -8.54 48.00 10.00
CA VAL A 327 -7.23 48.11 9.30
C VAL A 327 -6.50 46.74 9.18
N HIS A 328 -6.01 46.48 7.96
CA HIS A 328 -4.85 45.69 7.46
C HIS A 328 -4.39 44.34 8.05
N GLY A 329 -4.22 43.35 7.16
CA GLY A 329 -3.24 42.27 7.28
C GLY A 329 -3.46 41.11 6.30
N ALA A 330 -2.46 40.81 5.46
CA ALA A 330 -2.57 39.97 4.27
C ALA A 330 -2.31 38.45 4.51
N ALA A 331 -2.94 37.66 3.62
CA ALA A 331 -2.41 36.48 2.94
C ALA A 331 -2.43 35.08 3.59
N HIS A 332 -2.72 34.14 2.67
CA HIS A 332 -2.57 32.67 2.67
C HIS A 332 -3.70 31.83 3.25
N GLY A 333 -4.41 31.18 2.31
CA GLY A 333 -5.50 30.24 2.56
C GLY A 333 -5.02 29.02 3.33
N ALA A 334 -5.60 28.85 4.51
CA ALA A 334 -5.53 27.63 5.30
C ALA A 334 -6.71 26.73 4.92
N ALA A 335 -6.38 25.48 4.60
CA ALA A 335 -7.32 24.38 4.55
C ALA A 335 -8.10 24.29 5.86
N HIS A 336 -9.38 23.94 5.74
CA HIS A 336 -10.30 23.68 6.85
C HIS A 336 -9.74 22.54 7.72
N SER A 337 -8.97 22.89 8.74
CA SER A 337 -8.60 22.02 9.85
C SER A 337 -9.53 22.37 11.01
N THR A 338 -10.68 21.71 11.10
CA THR A 338 -11.52 21.74 12.30
C THR A 338 -10.81 20.97 13.40
N THR A 339 -9.99 21.70 14.16
CA THR A 339 -9.30 21.19 15.35
C THR A 339 -10.30 20.85 16.45
N HIS A 340 -10.70 19.59 16.57
CA HIS A 340 -11.17 19.06 17.86
C HIS A 340 -9.96 18.85 18.79
N GLY A 341 -9.41 19.95 19.30
CA GLY A 341 -8.28 19.95 20.25
C GLY A 341 -8.68 19.75 21.71
N GLY A 342 -9.77 19.02 21.99
CA GLY A 342 -10.28 18.78 23.34
C GLY A 342 -9.98 17.36 23.82
N ALA A 343 -9.74 17.20 25.13
CA ALA A 343 -9.77 15.88 25.75
C ALA A 343 -11.18 15.28 25.57
N CYS A 344 -11.24 14.02 25.17
CA CYS A 344 -12.49 13.30 24.95
C CYS A 344 -12.56 12.04 25.83
N VAL A 345 -13.75 11.44 25.92
CA VAL A 345 -13.94 10.18 26.66
C VAL A 345 -13.62 9.02 25.73
N ASP A 346 -12.71 8.13 26.14
CA ASP A 346 -12.33 6.95 25.37
C ASP A 346 -13.55 6.17 24.88
N ASN A 347 -13.46 5.68 23.64
CA ASN A 347 -14.49 4.92 22.94
C ASN A 347 -15.76 5.72 22.60
N THR A 348 -15.73 7.05 22.63
CA THR A 348 -16.83 7.88 22.12
C THR A 348 -16.63 8.27 20.66
N ILE A 349 -17.73 8.28 19.89
CA ILE A 349 -17.77 8.82 18.54
C ILE A 349 -17.93 10.35 18.63
N ILE A 350 -17.09 11.06 17.90
CA ILE A 350 -17.13 12.51 17.74
C ILE A 350 -17.50 12.78 16.30
N CYS A 351 -18.65 13.41 16.07
CA CYS A 351 -19.10 13.76 14.73
C CYS A 351 -18.55 15.12 14.35
N ASP A 352 -18.06 15.25 13.11
CA ASP A 352 -17.71 16.54 12.54
C ASP A 352 -18.98 17.38 12.30
N GLU A 353 -18.83 18.70 12.16
CA GLU A 353 -19.96 19.63 12.03
C GLU A 353 -20.83 19.36 10.81
N ASP A 354 -20.24 18.87 9.71
CA ASP A 354 -20.96 18.53 8.49
C ASP A 354 -21.68 17.17 8.57
N GLY A 355 -21.44 16.40 9.63
CA GLY A 355 -21.95 15.04 9.82
C GLY A 355 -21.44 14.02 8.80
N LYS A 356 -20.47 14.40 7.95
CA LYS A 356 -19.89 13.54 6.91
C LYS A 356 -18.56 12.96 7.32
N SER A 357 -17.90 13.50 8.35
CA SER A 357 -16.71 12.93 9.00
C SER A 357 -16.98 12.56 10.45
N TRP A 358 -16.16 11.65 10.98
CA TRP A 358 -16.18 11.32 12.40
C TRP A 358 -14.78 10.98 12.93
N ALA A 359 -14.62 11.04 14.24
CA ALA A 359 -13.45 10.60 14.98
C ALA A 359 -13.86 9.64 16.09
N LEU A 360 -12.98 8.73 16.46
CA LEU A 360 -13.11 7.90 17.65
C LEU A 360 -12.17 8.44 18.72
N CYS A 361 -12.66 8.67 19.93
CA CYS A 361 -11.77 9.02 21.02
C CYS A 361 -10.96 7.81 21.48
N ALA A 362 -9.64 7.92 21.48
CA ALA A 362 -8.73 6.93 22.01
C ALA A 362 -7.65 7.60 22.89
N HIS A 363 -7.43 7.07 24.08
CA HIS A 363 -6.44 7.57 25.04
C HIS A 363 -6.57 9.07 25.35
N GLY A 364 -7.80 9.54 25.50
CA GLY A 364 -8.19 10.91 25.80
C GLY A 364 -8.10 11.85 24.61
N ARG A 365 -7.87 11.34 23.40
CA ARG A 365 -7.64 12.14 22.19
C ARG A 365 -8.53 11.72 21.02
N PRO A 366 -9.11 12.67 20.27
CA PRO A 366 -9.85 12.35 19.06
C PRO A 366 -8.90 11.79 17.99
N VAL A 367 -9.16 10.56 17.53
CA VAL A 367 -8.50 9.95 16.38
C VAL A 367 -9.46 10.03 15.19
N HIS A 368 -9.11 10.83 14.18
CA HIS A 368 -9.97 11.02 13.01
C HIS A 368 -10.13 9.73 12.20
N MET A 369 -11.37 9.31 11.97
CA MET A 369 -11.75 8.06 11.30
C MET A 369 -12.18 8.27 9.84
N GLY A 370 -12.19 9.53 9.38
CA GLY A 370 -12.55 9.89 8.01
C GLY A 370 -14.05 9.97 7.78
N SER A 371 -14.45 9.82 6.51
CA SER A 371 -15.85 9.98 6.12
C SER A 371 -16.75 8.84 6.60
N VAL A 372 -18.01 9.18 6.89
CA VAL A 372 -19.09 8.21 7.12
C VAL A 372 -19.40 7.43 5.83
N ALA A 373 -20.00 6.24 5.97
CA ALA A 373 -20.37 5.42 4.82
C ALA A 373 -21.42 6.11 3.93
N ALA A 374 -21.45 5.76 2.64
CA ALA A 374 -22.46 6.27 1.72
C ALA A 374 -23.88 5.97 2.23
N GLY A 375 -24.76 6.98 2.23
CA GLY A 375 -26.12 6.86 2.78
C GLY A 375 -26.19 6.92 4.31
N THR A 376 -25.14 7.40 4.98
CA THR A 376 -25.15 7.64 6.44
C THR A 376 -24.68 9.06 6.79
N TYR A 377 -24.98 9.51 8.00
CA TYR A 377 -24.45 10.73 8.60
C TYR A 377 -24.16 10.53 10.10
N CYS A 378 -23.11 11.16 10.61
CA CYS A 378 -22.78 11.16 12.03
C CYS A 378 -23.49 12.32 12.71
N LYS A 379 -24.27 12.04 13.76
CA LYS A 379 -24.88 13.08 14.59
C LYS A 379 -25.00 12.63 16.03
N HIS A 380 -24.66 13.53 16.96
CA HIS A 380 -24.73 13.28 18.41
C HIS A 380 -23.94 12.03 18.87
N GLY A 381 -22.77 11.78 18.27
CA GLY A 381 -21.93 10.62 18.62
C GLY A 381 -22.50 9.27 18.19
N ALA A 382 -23.33 9.25 17.14
CA ALA A 382 -23.88 8.04 16.56
C ALA A 382 -23.99 8.15 15.04
N MET A 383 -23.95 7.00 14.36
CA MET A 383 -24.18 6.88 12.92
C MET A 383 -25.68 6.71 12.65
N HIS A 384 -26.20 7.51 11.73
CA HIS A 384 -27.60 7.49 11.29
C HIS A 384 -27.65 7.20 9.79
N ALA A 385 -28.68 6.51 9.32
CA ALA A 385 -28.96 6.42 7.89
C ALA A 385 -29.53 7.76 7.38
N ALA A 386 -29.10 8.18 6.19
CA ALA A 386 -29.50 9.43 5.54
C ALA A 386 -30.90 9.37 4.91
#